data_AF-A0A0V8QGQ0-F1
#
_entry.id   AF-A0A0V8QGQ0-F1
#
_cell.length_a   1.000
_cell.length_b   1.000
_cell.length_c   1.000
_cell.angle_alpha   90.00
_cell.angle_beta   90.00
_cell.angle_gamma   90.00
#
_symmetry.space_group_name_H-M   'P 1'
#
loop_
_entity.id
_entity.type
_entity.pdbx_description
1 polymer ?
#
loop_
_entity_poly.entity_id
_entity_poly.type
_entity_poly.pdbx_seq_one_letter_code
_entity_poly.pdbx_strand_id
1 'polypeptide(L)'
;MPDLERFFKRHHLEIEDILYIYRRDRKSVICSESGEEASSAIPMHELLAFLPEGEFISISRNAIVHRDKILNISHDGVYTMADGKTFQGRTRYLSTHRRLRREMNFDAPLPRENSLPPLTFYEKCSILDDMPVAYCIIELVFDEGGHGVDFVFRYCNKHMEVVEGIPVEEMLNRSFYEVFKNGDRKWLVSYADVALNGSKRTLYDYSPEISKNLTIYCYQPQPGFCACVLVPE
;
A
#
# COMPACT_ATOMS: atom_id res chain seq x y z
N MET A 1 -3.26 -14.62 38.66
CA MET A 1 -3.58 -15.96 38.13
C MET A 1 -2.30 -16.51 37.50
N PRO A 2 -1.43 -17.22 38.26
CA PRO A 2 -0.06 -17.49 37.85
C PRO A 2 0.08 -18.35 36.59
N ASP A 3 -0.92 -19.17 36.27
CA ASP A 3 -0.92 -20.02 35.07
C ASP A 3 -1.17 -19.24 33.76
N LEU A 4 -1.92 -18.13 33.83
CA LEU A 4 -2.17 -17.24 32.70
C LEU A 4 -0.92 -16.42 32.36
N GLU A 5 -0.32 -15.75 33.34
CA GLU A 5 0.93 -14.99 33.16
C GLU A 5 2.05 -15.88 32.61
N ARG A 6 2.15 -17.12 33.10
CA ARG A 6 3.14 -18.09 32.62
C ARG A 6 2.88 -18.54 31.18
N PHE A 7 1.62 -18.61 30.75
CA PHE A 7 1.25 -18.95 29.38
C PHE A 7 1.65 -17.82 28.42
N PHE A 8 1.24 -16.57 28.70
CA PHE A 8 1.58 -15.41 27.86
C PHE A 8 3.09 -15.25 27.71
N LYS A 9 3.83 -15.34 28.83
CA LYS A 9 5.30 -15.27 28.82
C LYS A 9 5.96 -16.41 28.05
N ARG A 10 5.42 -17.63 28.09
CA ARG A 10 5.98 -18.78 27.36
C ARG A 10 5.82 -18.62 25.85
N HIS A 11 4.71 -18.04 25.43
CA HIS A 11 4.39 -17.86 24.01
C HIS A 11 4.80 -16.49 23.48
N HIS A 12 5.52 -15.68 24.27
CA HIS A 12 5.94 -14.31 23.90
C HIS A 12 4.78 -13.46 23.39
N LEU A 13 3.59 -13.64 24.00
CA LEU A 13 2.39 -12.90 23.65
C LEU A 13 2.31 -11.63 24.49
N GLU A 14 2.45 -10.49 23.84
CA GLU A 14 2.12 -9.20 24.42
C GLU A 14 0.62 -8.91 24.22
N ILE A 15 -0.01 -8.27 25.21
CA ILE A 15 -1.46 -8.05 25.20
C ILE A 15 -1.87 -7.12 24.04
N GLU A 16 -1.05 -6.11 23.77
CA GLU A 16 -1.26 -5.10 22.72
C GLU A 16 -1.27 -5.70 21.30
N ASP A 17 -0.58 -6.82 21.11
CA ASP A 17 -0.45 -7.51 19.84
C ASP A 17 -1.58 -8.53 19.60
N ILE A 18 -2.45 -8.77 20.58
CA ILE A 18 -3.55 -9.73 20.42
C ILE A 18 -4.65 -9.12 19.56
N LEU A 19 -4.97 -9.78 18.45
CA LEU A 19 -6.10 -9.40 17.60
C LEU A 19 -7.42 -9.91 18.18
N TYR A 20 -7.48 -11.20 18.51
CA TYR A 20 -8.69 -11.85 19.01
C TYR A 20 -8.37 -13.21 19.62
N ILE A 21 -9.32 -13.73 20.39
CA ILE A 21 -9.30 -15.07 20.96
C ILE A 21 -10.56 -15.79 20.51
N TYR A 22 -10.42 -17.00 20.00
CA TYR A 22 -11.55 -17.80 19.57
C TYR A 22 -11.48 -19.24 20.03
N ARG A 23 -12.62 -19.92 20.05
CA ARG A 23 -12.69 -21.32 20.48
C ARG A 23 -12.60 -22.26 19.28
N ARG A 24 -11.62 -23.17 19.31
CA ARG A 24 -11.42 -24.25 18.32
C ARG A 24 -11.14 -25.57 19.07
N ASP A 25 -11.84 -26.64 18.72
CA ASP A 25 -11.65 -27.98 19.30
C ASP A 25 -11.63 -28.02 20.84
N ARG A 26 -12.59 -27.31 21.45
CA ARG A 26 -12.74 -27.09 22.91
C ARG A 26 -11.64 -26.29 23.58
N LYS A 27 -10.56 -25.93 22.88
CA LYS A 27 -9.46 -25.06 23.33
C LYS A 27 -9.70 -23.60 22.95
N SER A 28 -9.09 -22.69 23.70
CA SER A 28 -9.03 -21.27 23.38
C SER A 28 -7.77 -21.00 22.56
N VAL A 29 -7.92 -20.36 21.41
CA VAL A 29 -6.84 -20.00 20.50
C VAL A 29 -6.69 -18.49 20.55
N ILE A 30 -5.49 -18.01 20.89
CA ILE A 30 -5.12 -16.60 20.96
C ILE A 30 -4.31 -16.29 19.70
N CYS A 31 -4.73 -15.26 18.96
CA CYS A 31 -4.08 -14.83 17.72
C CYS A 31 -3.45 -13.47 17.90
N SER A 32 -2.16 -13.34 17.55
CA SER A 32 -1.45 -12.07 17.53
C SER A 32 -1.34 -11.49 16.11
N GLU A 33 -0.94 -10.22 16.00
CA GLU A 33 -0.71 -9.53 14.72
C GLU A 33 0.36 -10.18 13.84
N SER A 34 1.34 -10.85 14.44
CA SER A 34 2.37 -11.62 13.73
C SER A 34 1.82 -12.86 12.98
N GLY A 35 0.55 -13.22 13.22
CA GLY A 35 -0.08 -14.42 12.68
C GLY A 35 0.16 -15.67 13.53
N GLU A 36 0.85 -15.55 14.67
CA GLU A 36 1.04 -16.66 15.60
C GLU A 36 -0.27 -17.04 16.31
N GLU A 37 -0.55 -18.34 16.38
CA GLU A 37 -1.69 -18.89 17.11
C GLU A 37 -1.21 -19.70 18.33
N ALA A 38 -1.57 -19.28 19.53
CA ALA A 38 -1.30 -20.03 20.76
C ALA A 38 -2.58 -20.70 21.26
N SER A 39 -2.55 -22.04 21.35
CA SER A 39 -3.69 -22.83 21.85
C SER A 39 -3.57 -23.14 23.33
N SER A 40 -4.64 -22.88 24.09
CA SER A 40 -4.70 -23.09 25.53
C SER A 40 -5.97 -23.84 25.96
N ALA A 41 -5.89 -24.56 27.08
CA ALA A 41 -7.05 -25.16 27.73
C ALA A 41 -7.82 -24.17 28.63
N ILE A 42 -7.31 -22.95 28.81
CA ILE A 42 -7.91 -21.93 29.67
C ILE A 42 -9.28 -21.53 29.10
N PRO A 43 -10.35 -21.54 29.91
CA PRO A 43 -11.67 -21.10 29.49
C PRO A 43 -11.71 -19.64 29.03
N MET A 44 -12.55 -19.34 28.03
CA MET A 44 -12.73 -17.97 27.50
C MET A 44 -13.09 -16.92 28.56
N HIS A 45 -13.84 -17.29 29.60
CA HIS A 45 -14.24 -16.36 30.66
C HIS A 45 -13.08 -15.98 31.59
N GLU A 46 -12.14 -16.90 31.83
CA GLU A 46 -10.92 -16.62 32.58
C GLU A 46 -9.96 -15.76 31.76
N LEU A 47 -9.84 -16.04 30.46
CA LEU A 47 -9.07 -15.19 29.54
C LEU A 47 -9.63 -13.77 29.51
N LEU A 48 -10.94 -13.60 29.40
CA LEU A 48 -11.56 -12.27 29.41
C LEU A 48 -11.31 -11.52 30.73
N ALA A 49 -11.33 -12.21 31.87
CA ALA A 49 -11.08 -11.60 33.18
C ALA A 49 -9.60 -11.23 33.41
N PHE A 50 -8.69 -11.85 32.66
CA PHE A 50 -7.25 -11.54 32.70
C PHE A 50 -6.88 -10.34 31.81
N LEU A 51 -7.62 -10.15 30.71
CA LEU A 51 -7.35 -9.08 29.75
C LEU A 51 -7.82 -7.71 30.26
N PRO A 52 -7.20 -6.60 29.80
CA PRO A 52 -7.60 -5.25 30.17
C PRO A 52 -9.09 -4.99 29.88
N GLU A 53 -9.81 -4.51 30.90
CA GLU A 53 -11.23 -4.18 30.77
C GLU A 53 -11.42 -3.03 29.78
N GLY A 54 -12.35 -3.21 28.83
CA GLY A 54 -12.69 -2.21 27.83
C GLY A 54 -11.90 -2.30 26.51
N GLU A 55 -10.71 -2.90 26.52
CA GLU A 55 -9.93 -3.19 25.32
C GLU A 55 -10.41 -4.48 24.65
N PHE A 56 -10.81 -5.49 25.43
CA PHE A 56 -11.29 -6.76 24.89
C PHE A 56 -12.80 -6.94 25.06
N ILE A 57 -13.46 -7.34 23.97
CA ILE A 57 -14.92 -7.44 23.91
C ILE A 57 -15.33 -8.87 23.56
N SER A 58 -16.09 -9.51 24.46
CA SER A 58 -16.71 -10.80 24.18
C SER A 58 -17.94 -10.64 23.28
N ILE A 59 -17.77 -10.87 21.98
CA ILE A 59 -18.84 -10.74 20.97
C ILE A 59 -19.70 -12.00 20.82
N SER A 60 -19.18 -13.17 21.20
CA SER A 60 -19.93 -14.44 21.17
C SER A 60 -19.59 -15.36 22.35
N ARG A 61 -20.03 -16.63 22.33
CA ARG A 61 -19.54 -17.63 23.32
C ARG A 61 -18.15 -18.16 22.96
N ASN A 62 -17.74 -17.96 21.71
CA ASN A 62 -16.58 -18.57 21.11
C ASN A 62 -15.59 -17.53 20.60
N ALA A 63 -15.81 -16.24 20.84
CA ALA A 63 -14.96 -15.16 20.31
C ALA A 63 -14.91 -13.97 21.27
N ILE A 64 -13.70 -13.53 21.56
CA ILE A 64 -13.33 -12.26 22.20
C ILE A 64 -12.46 -11.53 21.18
N VAL A 65 -12.70 -10.25 20.96
CA VAL A 65 -11.96 -9.43 19.98
C VAL A 65 -11.35 -8.22 20.67
N HIS A 66 -10.16 -7.81 20.22
CA HIS A 66 -9.54 -6.56 20.65
C HIS A 66 -10.24 -5.40 19.94
N ARG A 67 -10.74 -4.43 20.71
CA ARG A 67 -11.57 -3.31 20.26
C ARG A 67 -10.89 -2.49 19.18
N ASP A 68 -9.66 -2.06 19.44
CA ASP A 68 -8.92 -1.16 18.54
C ASP A 68 -8.41 -1.84 17.27
N LYS A 69 -8.48 -3.18 17.22
CA LYS A 69 -8.09 -3.98 16.05
C LYS A 69 -9.29 -4.40 15.20
N ILE A 70 -10.49 -3.92 15.53
CA ILE A 70 -11.70 -4.10 14.71
C ILE A 70 -11.64 -3.12 13.54
N LEU A 71 -11.67 -3.63 12.32
CA LEU A 71 -11.73 -2.84 11.09
C LEU A 71 -13.16 -2.40 10.76
N ASN A 72 -14.15 -3.25 11.06
CA ASN A 72 -15.56 -2.96 10.79
C ASN A 72 -16.51 -3.85 11.62
N ILE A 73 -17.74 -3.40 11.83
CA ILE A 73 -18.85 -4.20 12.38
C ILE A 73 -20.06 -4.07 11.46
N SER A 74 -20.47 -5.11 10.74
CA SER A 74 -21.63 -5.04 9.84
C SER A 74 -22.96 -4.77 10.58
N HIS A 75 -23.99 -4.37 9.83
CA HIS A 75 -25.35 -4.18 10.35
C HIS A 75 -25.97 -5.45 10.97
N ASP A 76 -25.46 -6.61 10.56
CA ASP A 76 -25.84 -7.95 11.03
C ASP A 76 -24.91 -8.48 12.15
N GLY A 77 -24.02 -7.63 12.66
CA GLY A 77 -23.15 -7.96 13.79
C GLY A 77 -21.97 -8.86 13.42
N VAL A 78 -21.49 -8.82 12.18
CA VAL A 78 -20.24 -9.46 11.75
C VAL A 78 -19.08 -8.51 12.04
N TYR A 79 -18.13 -8.95 12.83
CA TYR A 79 -16.91 -8.22 13.14
C TYR A 79 -15.82 -8.60 12.14
N THR A 80 -15.17 -7.63 11.53
CA THR A 80 -13.98 -7.81 10.67
C THR A 80 -12.77 -7.29 11.41
N MET A 81 -11.74 -8.11 11.55
CA MET A 81 -10.50 -7.79 12.25
C MET A 81 -9.43 -7.25 11.28
N ALA A 82 -8.35 -6.67 11.80
CA ALA A 82 -7.29 -6.06 10.99
C ALA A 82 -6.59 -7.05 10.04
N ASP A 83 -6.54 -8.34 10.39
CA ASP A 83 -6.03 -9.43 9.54
C ASP A 83 -7.06 -9.92 8.49
N GLY A 84 -8.24 -9.29 8.43
CA GLY A 84 -9.33 -9.67 7.53
C GLY A 84 -10.22 -10.81 8.03
N LYS A 85 -9.91 -11.46 9.16
CA LYS A 85 -10.75 -12.53 9.71
C LYS A 85 -12.06 -11.98 10.25
N THR A 86 -13.11 -12.79 10.16
CA THR A 86 -14.46 -12.39 10.57
C THR A 86 -15.05 -13.24 11.67
N PHE A 87 -15.84 -12.62 12.53
CA PHE A 87 -16.54 -13.28 13.63
C PHE A 87 -18.00 -12.83 13.73
N GLN A 88 -18.90 -13.79 13.82
CA GLN A 88 -20.31 -13.51 14.04
C GLN A 88 -20.57 -13.21 15.52
N GLY A 89 -20.99 -11.97 15.80
CA GLY A 89 -21.56 -11.58 17.08
C GLY A 89 -22.89 -12.29 17.34
N ARG A 90 -23.30 -12.41 18.60
CA ARG A 90 -24.59 -13.05 18.94
C ARG A 90 -25.75 -12.26 18.33
N THR A 91 -26.54 -12.91 17.49
CA THR A 91 -27.73 -12.33 16.84
C THR A 91 -28.75 -11.74 17.83
N ARG A 92 -28.89 -12.33 19.03
CA ARG A 92 -29.74 -11.79 20.11
C ARG A 92 -29.24 -10.44 20.70
N TYR A 93 -28.02 -10.03 20.38
CA TYR A 93 -27.38 -8.80 20.88
C TYR A 93 -27.06 -7.79 19.76
N LEU A 94 -27.78 -7.87 18.63
CA LEU A 94 -27.61 -6.92 17.51
C LEU A 94 -27.68 -5.45 17.93
N SER A 95 -28.53 -5.09 18.90
CA SER A 95 -28.59 -3.72 19.43
C SER A 95 -27.27 -3.27 20.06
N THR A 96 -26.55 -4.18 20.74
CA THR A 96 -25.24 -3.91 21.34
C THR A 96 -24.18 -3.75 20.27
N HIS A 97 -24.19 -4.62 19.24
CA HIS A 97 -23.25 -4.53 18.11
C HIS A 97 -23.44 -3.23 17.31
N ARG A 98 -24.69 -2.83 17.06
CA ARG A 98 -25.03 -1.54 16.42
C ARG A 98 -24.67 -0.33 17.28
N ARG A 99 -24.68 -0.47 18.60
CA ARG A 99 -24.21 0.60 19.50
C ARG A 99 -22.71 0.76 19.39
N LEU A 100 -21.97 -0.35 19.49
CA LEU A 100 -20.50 -0.35 19.36
C LEU A 100 -20.04 0.16 17.98
N ARG A 101 -20.75 -0.20 16.90
CA ARG A 101 -20.51 0.33 15.54
C ARG A 101 -20.54 1.86 15.49
N ARG A 102 -21.54 2.47 16.16
CA ARG A 102 -21.69 3.93 16.26
C ARG A 102 -20.63 4.54 17.17
N GLU A 103 -20.33 3.91 18.31
CA GLU A 103 -19.28 4.37 19.23
C GLU A 103 -17.90 4.38 18.55
N MET A 104 -17.61 3.41 17.68
CA MET A 104 -16.36 3.34 16.90
C MET A 104 -16.42 4.12 15.58
N ASN A 105 -17.47 4.92 15.39
CA ASN A 105 -17.62 5.83 14.26
C ASN A 105 -17.57 5.15 12.87
N PHE A 106 -17.90 3.87 12.76
CA PHE A 106 -17.97 3.16 11.47
C PHE A 106 -19.14 3.61 10.58
N ASP A 107 -20.06 4.38 11.14
CA ASP A 107 -21.16 5.03 10.41
C ASP A 107 -20.82 6.46 9.97
N ALA A 108 -19.66 6.99 10.38
CA ALA A 108 -19.24 8.28 9.87
C ALA A 108 -19.07 8.16 8.35
N PRO A 109 -19.58 9.14 7.57
CA PRO A 109 -19.13 9.27 6.21
C PRO A 109 -17.61 9.37 6.23
N LEU A 110 -16.95 8.68 5.28
CA LEU A 110 -15.52 8.86 5.03
C LEU A 110 -15.22 10.36 5.12
N PRO A 111 -14.16 10.78 5.84
CA PRO A 111 -13.81 12.18 5.93
C PRO A 111 -13.88 12.77 4.52
N ARG A 112 -14.77 13.75 4.29
CA ARG A 112 -14.69 14.55 3.07
C ARG A 112 -13.26 15.09 3.05
N GLU A 113 -12.55 14.90 1.94
CA GLU A 113 -11.14 15.27 1.71
C GLU A 113 -10.85 16.77 1.97
N ASN A 114 -11.03 17.24 3.20
CA ASN A 114 -11.01 18.65 3.56
C ASN A 114 -9.94 18.91 4.62
N SER A 115 -8.73 18.38 4.46
CA SER A 115 -7.65 18.66 5.44
C SER A 115 -6.24 18.70 4.89
N LEU A 116 -6.00 18.30 3.63
CA LEU A 116 -4.67 18.38 3.04
C LEU A 116 -4.74 19.25 1.77
N PRO A 117 -3.80 20.19 1.58
CA PRO A 117 -3.68 20.87 0.29
C PRO A 117 -3.45 19.83 -0.81
N PRO A 118 -3.96 20.05 -2.03
CA PRO A 118 -3.70 19.14 -3.13
C PRO A 118 -2.20 19.05 -3.37
N LEU A 119 -1.68 17.82 -3.39
CA LEU A 119 -0.28 17.56 -3.74
C LEU A 119 0.04 18.17 -5.11
N THR A 120 1.22 18.76 -5.22
CA THR A 120 1.81 19.18 -6.49
C THR A 120 2.01 17.97 -7.43
N PHE A 121 2.25 18.24 -8.71
CA PHE A 121 2.49 17.19 -9.71
C PHE A 121 3.61 16.22 -9.30
N TYR A 122 4.72 16.75 -8.77
CA TYR A 122 5.87 15.95 -8.35
C TYR A 122 5.64 15.22 -7.02
N GLU A 123 4.95 15.83 -6.06
CA GLU A 123 4.62 15.16 -4.79
C GLU A 123 3.74 13.92 -5.00
N LYS A 124 2.86 13.95 -6.01
CA LYS A 124 2.05 12.78 -6.39
C LYS A 124 2.90 11.60 -6.86
N CYS A 125 4.10 11.85 -7.38
CA CYS A 125 4.97 10.79 -7.87
C CYS A 125 5.58 9.95 -6.73
N SER A 126 5.59 10.47 -5.49
CA SER A 126 6.15 9.75 -4.32
C SER A 126 5.53 8.36 -4.07
N ILE A 127 4.28 8.14 -4.49
CA ILE A 127 3.63 6.83 -4.39
C ILE A 127 4.29 5.75 -5.26
N LEU A 128 5.14 6.17 -6.23
CA LEU A 128 5.81 5.30 -7.19
C LEU A 128 7.28 5.03 -6.81
N ASP A 129 7.80 5.65 -5.75
CA ASP A 129 9.24 5.63 -5.42
C ASP A 129 9.77 4.20 -5.22
N ASP A 130 8.97 3.35 -4.57
CA ASP A 130 9.27 1.94 -4.29
C ASP A 130 8.55 0.95 -5.23
N MET A 131 7.90 1.44 -6.29
CA MET A 131 7.23 0.56 -7.26
C MET A 131 8.27 -0.35 -7.95
N PRO A 132 8.08 -1.68 -7.99
CA PRO A 132 9.05 -2.63 -8.54
C PRO A 132 9.01 -2.71 -10.07
N VAL A 133 8.75 -1.58 -10.73
CA VAL A 133 8.72 -1.41 -12.19
C VAL A 133 9.34 -0.06 -12.49
N ALA A 134 10.22 0.00 -13.49
CA ALA A 134 10.94 1.23 -13.83
C ALA A 134 9.95 2.26 -14.38
N TYR A 135 9.95 3.44 -13.78
CA TYR A 135 9.07 4.54 -14.13
C TYR A 135 9.81 5.87 -14.07
N CYS A 136 9.67 6.66 -15.13
CA CYS A 136 10.17 8.02 -15.18
C CYS A 136 9.19 8.98 -15.83
N ILE A 137 9.36 10.28 -15.55
CA ILE A 137 8.67 11.37 -16.21
C ILE A 137 9.73 12.28 -16.82
N ILE A 138 9.62 12.49 -18.13
CA ILE A 138 10.47 13.37 -18.89
C ILE A 138 9.68 14.58 -19.39
N GLU A 139 10.25 15.77 -19.24
CA GLU A 139 9.69 17.02 -19.72
C GLU A 139 10.29 17.35 -21.09
N LEU A 140 9.45 17.64 -22.08
CA LEU A 140 9.90 18.14 -23.38
C LEU A 140 10.36 19.59 -23.22
N VAL A 141 11.63 19.86 -23.54
CA VAL A 141 12.21 21.21 -23.51
C VAL A 141 12.56 21.68 -24.92
N PHE A 142 12.38 22.97 -25.15
CA PHE A 142 12.58 23.62 -26.45
C PHE A 142 13.87 24.44 -26.47
N ASP A 143 14.50 24.54 -27.63
CA ASP A 143 15.55 25.54 -27.86
C ASP A 143 14.97 26.96 -27.97
N GLU A 144 15.84 27.97 -28.04
CA GLU A 144 15.46 29.37 -28.25
C GLU A 144 14.62 29.60 -29.53
N GLY A 145 14.64 28.66 -30.48
CA GLY A 145 13.85 28.67 -31.70
C GLY A 145 12.49 27.98 -31.60
N GLY A 146 12.14 27.40 -30.45
CA GLY A 146 10.87 26.71 -30.24
C GLY A 146 10.79 25.31 -30.86
N HIS A 147 11.92 24.69 -31.21
CA HIS A 147 11.95 23.29 -31.62
C HIS A 147 12.12 22.40 -30.39
N GLY A 148 11.35 21.31 -30.27
CA GLY A 148 11.48 20.36 -29.18
C GLY A 148 12.76 19.54 -29.38
N VAL A 149 13.83 19.92 -28.69
CA VAL A 149 15.17 19.38 -28.99
C VAL A 149 15.56 18.27 -28.03
N ASP A 150 15.06 18.34 -26.79
CA ASP A 150 15.56 17.53 -25.69
C ASP A 150 14.48 17.22 -24.66
N PHE A 151 14.80 16.29 -23.76
CA PHE A 151 13.98 15.90 -22.65
C PHE A 151 14.77 16.00 -21.34
N VAL A 152 14.14 16.50 -20.29
CA VAL A 152 14.73 16.53 -18.96
C VAL A 152 14.02 15.55 -18.04
N PHE A 153 14.76 14.68 -17.36
CA PHE A 153 14.18 13.81 -16.35
C PHE A 153 13.70 14.63 -15.16
N ARG A 154 12.39 14.63 -14.89
CA ARG A 154 11.79 15.33 -13.75
C ARG A 154 11.42 14.40 -12.61
N TYR A 155 11.26 13.12 -12.91
CA TYR A 155 11.05 12.07 -11.93
C TYR A 155 11.62 10.75 -12.44
N CYS A 156 12.28 10.00 -11.56
CA CYS A 156 12.68 8.61 -11.77
C CYS A 156 12.45 7.88 -10.45
N ASN A 157 11.78 6.74 -10.47
CA ASN A 157 11.69 5.91 -9.27
C ASN A 157 12.95 5.07 -9.07
N LYS A 158 13.10 4.45 -7.89
CA LYS A 158 14.31 3.66 -7.55
C LYS A 158 14.56 2.51 -8.52
N HIS A 159 13.50 1.93 -9.09
CA HIS A 159 13.64 0.81 -10.02
C HIS A 159 14.24 1.22 -11.39
N MET A 160 14.23 2.52 -11.74
CA MET A 160 14.98 3.02 -12.90
C MET A 160 16.47 2.71 -12.78
N GLU A 161 17.07 2.84 -11.60
CA GLU A 161 18.50 2.54 -11.39
C GLU A 161 18.83 1.08 -11.68
N VAL A 162 17.90 0.19 -11.32
CA VAL A 162 18.05 -1.25 -11.53
C VAL A 162 17.96 -1.61 -13.01
N VAL A 163 17.05 -0.98 -13.74
CA VAL A 163 16.84 -1.26 -15.16
C VAL A 163 17.93 -0.61 -16.02
N GLU A 164 18.22 0.67 -15.81
CA GLU A 164 19.17 1.45 -16.62
C GLU A 164 20.63 1.31 -16.17
N GLY A 165 20.88 0.89 -14.93
CA GLY A 165 22.23 0.81 -14.36
C GLY A 165 22.86 2.18 -14.05
N ILE A 166 22.07 3.26 -14.06
CA ILE A 166 22.48 4.63 -13.78
C ILE A 166 21.80 5.09 -12.48
N PRO A 167 22.51 5.73 -11.52
CA PRO A 167 21.88 6.28 -10.32
C PRO A 167 20.81 7.34 -10.64
N VAL A 168 19.71 7.38 -9.89
CA VAL A 168 18.60 8.34 -10.07
C VAL A 168 19.11 9.77 -9.93
N GLU A 169 20.06 10.02 -9.04
CA GLU A 169 20.68 11.34 -8.85
C GLU A 169 21.47 11.79 -10.08
N GLU A 170 21.93 10.85 -10.90
CA GLU A 170 22.60 11.14 -12.17
C GLU A 170 21.63 11.32 -13.33
N MET A 171 20.37 10.89 -13.18
CA MET A 171 19.31 11.11 -14.16
C MET A 171 18.54 12.41 -13.90
N LEU A 172 18.14 12.64 -12.65
CA LEU A 172 17.24 13.73 -12.27
C LEU A 172 17.78 15.12 -12.67
N ASN A 173 16.89 15.90 -13.27
CA ASN A 173 17.13 17.24 -13.80
C ASN A 173 18.24 17.34 -14.84
N ARG A 174 18.65 16.22 -15.44
CA ARG A 174 19.60 16.19 -16.54
C ARG A 174 18.92 15.94 -17.87
N SER A 175 19.61 16.37 -18.92
CA SER A 175 19.21 16.12 -20.31
C SER A 175 19.22 14.63 -20.61
N PHE A 176 18.26 14.17 -21.42
CA PHE A 176 18.22 12.81 -21.91
C PHE A 176 19.50 12.44 -22.66
N TYR A 177 20.07 13.36 -23.44
CA TYR A 177 21.33 13.11 -24.15
C TYR A 177 22.56 13.11 -23.24
N GLU A 178 22.52 13.82 -22.11
CA GLU A 178 23.60 13.79 -21.13
C GLU A 178 23.65 12.43 -20.41
N VAL A 179 22.47 11.92 -20.03
CA VAL A 179 22.31 10.62 -19.37
C VAL A 179 22.60 9.49 -20.36
N PHE A 180 21.99 9.54 -21.55
CA PHE A 180 22.09 8.51 -22.58
C PHE A 180 22.82 9.06 -23.81
N LYS A 181 24.16 9.12 -23.75
CA LYS A 181 25.00 9.64 -24.85
C LYS A 181 24.85 8.88 -26.17
N ASN A 182 24.54 7.59 -26.09
CA ASN A 182 24.26 6.73 -27.25
C ASN A 182 22.75 6.48 -27.44
N GLY A 183 21.92 7.17 -26.65
CA GLY A 183 20.49 6.95 -26.57
C GLY A 183 19.84 7.03 -27.94
N ASP A 184 19.01 6.05 -28.23
CA ASP A 184 18.50 5.85 -29.57
C ASP A 184 17.50 6.96 -29.93
N ARG A 185 17.94 7.87 -30.81
CA ARG A 185 17.17 9.06 -31.24
C ARG A 185 15.81 8.71 -31.84
N LYS A 186 15.57 7.43 -32.18
CA LYS A 186 14.29 6.89 -32.65
C LYS A 186 13.14 7.12 -31.66
N TRP A 187 13.39 7.12 -30.34
CA TRP A 187 12.32 7.25 -29.35
C TRP A 187 11.86 8.69 -29.12
N LEU A 188 12.72 9.67 -29.38
CA LEU A 188 12.44 11.09 -29.12
C LEU A 188 11.20 11.59 -29.83
N VAL A 189 11.01 11.18 -31.09
CA VAL A 189 9.83 11.58 -31.88
C VAL A 189 8.55 11.02 -31.24
N SER A 190 8.61 9.79 -30.73
CA SER A 190 7.48 9.15 -30.06
C SER A 190 7.18 9.81 -28.71
N TYR A 191 8.20 10.12 -27.92
CA TYR A 191 8.04 10.84 -26.65
C TYR A 191 7.51 12.26 -26.88
N ALA A 192 7.96 12.94 -27.93
CA ALA A 192 7.50 14.29 -28.27
C ALA A 192 6.04 14.27 -28.72
N ASP A 193 5.64 13.30 -29.55
CA ASP A 193 4.25 13.09 -29.94
C ASP A 193 3.36 12.88 -28.70
N VAL A 194 3.79 12.05 -27.75
CA VAL A 194 3.05 11.83 -26.49
C VAL A 194 2.98 13.12 -25.67
N ALA A 195 4.12 13.78 -25.46
CA ALA A 195 4.23 14.99 -24.64
C ALA A 195 3.43 16.17 -25.20
N LEU A 196 3.28 16.28 -26.52
CA LEU A 196 2.54 17.34 -27.20
C LEU A 196 1.06 17.00 -27.40
N ASN A 197 0.77 15.79 -27.88
CA ASN A 197 -0.56 15.44 -28.39
C ASN A 197 -1.39 14.60 -27.41
N GLY A 198 -0.81 14.16 -26.29
CA GLY A 198 -1.53 13.35 -25.31
C GLY A 198 -1.82 11.91 -25.76
N SER A 199 -1.15 11.44 -26.81
CA SER A 199 -1.31 10.08 -27.31
C SER A 199 -0.75 9.05 -26.33
N LYS A 200 -1.21 7.80 -26.45
CA LYS A 200 -0.57 6.65 -25.78
C LYS A 200 0.24 5.89 -26.81
N ARG A 201 1.48 5.54 -26.48
CA ARG A 201 2.38 4.79 -27.38
C ARG A 201 2.99 3.63 -26.61
N THR A 202 3.22 2.52 -27.31
CA THR A 202 4.06 1.43 -26.82
C THR A 202 5.20 1.27 -27.80
N LEU A 203 6.42 1.35 -27.28
CA LEU A 203 7.65 1.17 -28.03
C LEU A 203 8.22 -0.20 -27.65
N TYR A 204 8.67 -0.95 -28.65
CA TYR A 204 9.35 -2.21 -28.46
C TYR A 204 10.71 -2.09 -29.12
N ASP A 205 11.78 -2.22 -28.35
CA ASP A 205 13.11 -2.14 -28.94
C ASP A 205 14.21 -2.73 -28.07
N TYR A 206 15.35 -3.00 -28.69
CA TYR A 206 16.57 -3.33 -27.98
C TYR A 206 17.21 -2.04 -27.45
N SER A 207 17.52 -2.00 -26.15
CA SER A 207 18.38 -0.97 -25.56
C SER A 207 19.83 -1.47 -25.56
N PRO A 208 20.71 -0.83 -26.34
CA PRO A 208 22.14 -1.12 -26.31
C PRO A 208 22.77 -0.87 -24.95
N GLU A 209 22.27 0.10 -24.19
CA GLU A 209 22.81 0.54 -22.90
C GLU A 209 22.75 -0.58 -21.86
N ILE A 210 21.65 -1.32 -21.84
CA ILE A 210 21.42 -2.40 -20.86
C ILE A 210 21.50 -3.80 -21.50
N SER A 211 21.72 -3.86 -22.81
CA SER A 211 21.80 -5.08 -23.62
C SER A 211 20.57 -6.00 -23.48
N LYS A 212 19.37 -5.43 -23.48
CA LYS A 212 18.08 -6.15 -23.37
C LYS A 212 17.03 -5.55 -24.30
N ASN A 213 16.02 -6.36 -24.63
CA ASN A 213 14.79 -5.84 -25.19
C ASN A 213 14.00 -5.12 -24.09
N LEU A 214 13.45 -3.96 -24.43
CA LEU A 214 12.60 -3.14 -23.59
C LEU A 214 11.26 -2.96 -24.28
N THR A 215 10.20 -3.13 -23.50
CA THR A 215 8.89 -2.57 -23.82
C THR A 215 8.72 -1.28 -23.02
N ILE A 216 8.46 -0.17 -23.71
CA ILE A 216 8.28 1.15 -23.09
C ILE A 216 6.84 1.62 -23.34
N TYR A 217 6.05 1.72 -22.27
CA TYR A 217 4.71 2.27 -22.31
C TYR A 217 4.74 3.76 -22.01
N CYS A 218 4.21 4.56 -22.93
CA CYS A 218 4.27 6.01 -22.89
C CYS A 218 2.88 6.61 -22.84
N TYR A 219 2.68 7.59 -21.97
CA TYR A 219 1.46 8.40 -21.92
C TYR A 219 1.78 9.82 -21.42
N GLN A 220 0.86 10.76 -21.62
CA GLN A 220 1.01 12.14 -21.17
C GLN A 220 0.37 12.32 -19.78
N PRO A 221 1.15 12.50 -18.70
CA PRO A 221 0.61 12.76 -17.37
C PRO A 221 0.14 14.22 -17.22
N GLN A 222 0.77 15.14 -17.95
CA GLN A 222 0.44 16.56 -18.05
C GLN A 222 0.95 17.10 -19.40
N PRO A 223 0.33 18.13 -20.01
CA PRO A 223 0.86 18.73 -21.24
C PRO A 223 2.33 19.13 -21.12
N GLY A 224 3.15 18.76 -22.12
CA GLY A 224 4.60 18.96 -22.12
C GLY A 224 5.41 17.82 -21.50
N PHE A 225 4.77 16.80 -20.92
CA PHE A 225 5.45 15.68 -20.26
C PHE A 225 5.11 14.34 -20.91
N CYS A 226 6.08 13.43 -20.89
CA CYS A 226 5.88 12.02 -21.21
C CYS A 226 6.23 11.19 -19.97
N ALA A 227 5.29 10.36 -19.52
CA ALA A 227 5.55 9.32 -18.53
C ALA A 227 5.93 8.03 -19.28
N CYS A 228 6.97 7.36 -18.81
CA CYS A 228 7.49 6.13 -19.41
C CYS A 228 7.52 5.02 -18.35
N VAL A 229 6.94 3.87 -18.69
CA VAL A 229 7.07 2.62 -17.92
C VAL A 229 7.95 1.68 -18.71
N LEU A 230 9.08 1.28 -18.14
CA LEU A 230 10.08 0.43 -18.81
C LEU A 230 9.98 -0.98 -18.25
N VAL A 231 9.74 -1.94 -19.14
CA VAL A 231 9.68 -3.37 -18.80
C VAL A 231 10.74 -4.10 -19.62
N PRO A 232 11.86 -4.51 -19.01
CA PRO A 232 12.83 -5.38 -19.68
C PRO A 232 12.23 -6.77 -19.89
N GLU A 233 12.48 -7.33 -21.08
CA GLU A 233 12.19 -8.74 -21.39
C GLU A 233 13.32 -9.68 -20.91
#